data_AF-A0A7X0H954-F1
#
_entry.id   AF-A0A7X0H954-F1
#
_cell.length_a   1.000
_cell.length_b   1.000
_cell.length_c   1.000
_cell.angle_alpha   90.00
_cell.angle_beta   90.00
_cell.angle_gamma   90.00
#
_symmetry.space_group_name_H-M   'P 1'
#
loop_
_entity.id
_entity.type
_entity.pdbx_description
1 polymer ?
#
loop_
_entity_poly.entity_id
_entity_poly.type
_entity_poly.pdbx_seq_one_letter_code
_entity_poly.pdbx_strand_id
1 'polypeptide(L)'
;MTKDMESKMQNNPKAMELTAEQKFDALKMRYEDHVELLRYMTALDLKIFSGVITIQVAVGSWLATSPISNGVTLTLLVCLVAILCASGAILLHFSAKRRIEARDTLKNINEALGFTKDGAYAPDLTINAKEQSQLWGPWYTLAIAIGLIGLTLVAFTPNQPDIPEPNTVIEQTSITPTSH
;
A
#
# COMPACT_ATOMS: atom_id res chain seq x y z
N MET A 1 -4.77 17.11 -62.13
CA MET A 1 -5.94 17.20 -61.24
C MET A 1 -5.62 17.00 -59.74
N THR A 2 -4.38 16.66 -59.39
CA THR A 2 -3.93 16.46 -57.99
C THR A 2 -3.32 17.69 -57.31
N LYS A 3 -2.84 18.68 -58.07
CA LYS A 3 -2.21 19.90 -57.50
C LYS A 3 -3.19 20.93 -56.91
N ASP A 4 -4.45 20.93 -57.34
CA ASP A 4 -5.47 21.86 -56.80
C ASP A 4 -6.04 21.43 -55.44
N MET A 5 -5.83 20.17 -55.04
CA MET A 5 -6.25 19.69 -53.71
C MET A 5 -5.23 20.06 -52.61
N GLU A 6 -3.93 20.09 -52.91
CA GLU A 6 -2.90 20.53 -51.95
C GLU A 6 -2.98 22.04 -51.68
N SER A 7 -3.29 22.85 -52.69
CA SER A 7 -3.37 24.30 -52.55
C SER A 7 -4.51 24.75 -51.61
N LYS A 8 -5.60 23.99 -51.51
CA LYS A 8 -6.73 24.32 -50.63
C LYS A 8 -6.53 23.89 -49.18
N MET A 9 -5.57 23.01 -48.88
CA MET A 9 -5.25 22.62 -47.49
C MET A 9 -4.26 23.57 -46.80
N GLN A 10 -3.59 24.45 -47.55
CA GLN A 10 -2.59 25.38 -46.98
C GLN A 10 -3.17 26.67 -46.40
N ASN A 11 -4.48 26.91 -46.47
CA ASN A 11 -5.03 28.24 -46.25
C ASN A 11 -6.17 28.30 -45.22
N ASN A 12 -6.01 27.64 -44.06
CA ASN A 12 -6.58 28.15 -42.80
C ASN A 12 -6.07 27.46 -41.52
N PRO A 13 -4.78 27.57 -41.14
CA PRO A 13 -4.39 27.30 -39.76
C PRO A 13 -4.71 28.53 -38.90
N LYS A 14 -5.96 29.00 -38.88
CA LYS A 14 -6.44 29.69 -37.68
C LYS A 14 -6.46 28.61 -36.61
N ALA A 15 -5.33 28.46 -35.92
CA ALA A 15 -5.25 27.69 -34.69
C ALA A 15 -6.51 28.01 -33.90
N MET A 16 -7.33 26.99 -33.68
CA MET A 16 -8.62 27.14 -33.01
C MET A 16 -8.30 27.58 -31.58
N GLU A 17 -8.22 28.89 -31.36
CA GLU A 17 -7.97 29.46 -30.04
C GLU A 17 -9.15 29.08 -29.17
N LEU A 18 -8.91 28.18 -28.23
CA LEU A 18 -9.90 27.77 -27.26
C LEU A 18 -10.39 28.99 -26.48
N THR A 19 -11.71 29.12 -26.33
CA THR A 19 -12.31 30.16 -25.50
C THR A 19 -11.86 29.98 -24.04
N ALA A 20 -11.94 31.05 -23.24
CA ALA A 20 -11.58 30.99 -21.83
C ALA A 20 -12.39 29.91 -21.08
N GLU A 21 -13.68 29.77 -21.41
CA GLU A 21 -14.57 28.73 -20.87
C GLU A 21 -14.08 27.33 -21.24
N GLN A 22 -13.73 27.08 -22.51
CA GLN A 22 -13.20 25.78 -22.94
C GLN A 22 -11.88 25.43 -22.24
N LYS A 23 -11.00 26.41 -22.01
CA LYS A 23 -9.75 26.22 -21.26
C LYS A 23 -10.03 25.87 -19.80
N PHE A 24 -10.97 26.57 -19.18
CA PHE A 24 -11.38 26.31 -17.80
C PHE A 24 -11.97 24.91 -17.64
N ASP A 25 -12.91 24.53 -18.51
CA ASP A 25 -13.56 23.21 -18.49
C ASP A 25 -12.54 22.08 -18.70
N ALA A 26 -11.59 22.26 -19.62
CA ALA A 26 -10.51 21.29 -19.83
C ALA A 26 -9.60 21.13 -18.59
N LEU A 27 -9.28 22.23 -17.91
CA LEU A 27 -8.47 22.20 -16.69
C LEU A 27 -9.25 21.59 -15.52
N LYS A 28 -10.54 21.89 -15.40
CA LYS A 28 -11.44 21.30 -14.40
C LYS A 28 -11.55 19.79 -14.57
N MET A 29 -11.81 19.32 -15.79
CA MET A 29 -11.89 17.89 -16.09
C MET A 29 -10.59 17.18 -15.68
N ARG A 30 -9.43 17.76 -16.05
CA ARG A 30 -8.13 17.19 -15.69
C ARG A 30 -7.87 17.19 -14.19
N TYR A 31 -8.32 18.22 -13.48
CA TYR A 31 -8.24 18.28 -12.02
C TYR A 31 -9.06 17.15 -11.38
N GLU A 32 -10.32 16.97 -11.81
CA GLU A 32 -11.21 15.91 -11.31
C GLU A 32 -10.62 14.52 -11.56
N ASP A 33 -10.10 14.25 -12.75
CA ASP A 33 -9.43 12.99 -13.11
C ASP A 33 -8.25 12.69 -12.18
N HIS A 34 -7.40 13.69 -11.89
CA HIS A 34 -6.26 13.47 -11.01
C HIS A 34 -6.68 13.28 -9.55
N VAL A 35 -7.71 13.98 -9.06
CA VAL A 35 -8.26 13.76 -7.71
C VAL A 35 -8.82 12.34 -7.57
N GLU A 36 -9.54 11.86 -8.59
CA GLU A 36 -10.04 10.48 -8.61
C GLU A 36 -8.88 9.48 -8.62
N LEU A 37 -7.85 9.72 -9.43
CA LEU A 37 -6.65 8.88 -9.47
C LEU A 37 -5.97 8.81 -8.10
N LEU A 38 -5.82 9.92 -7.38
CA LEU A 38 -5.24 9.94 -6.03
C LEU A 38 -6.05 9.08 -5.05
N ARG A 39 -7.40 9.19 -5.09
CA ARG A 39 -8.30 8.38 -4.25
C ARG A 39 -8.18 6.89 -4.59
N TYR A 40 -8.19 6.55 -5.87
CA TYR A 40 -8.04 5.17 -6.35
C TYR A 40 -6.70 4.57 -5.90
N MET A 41 -5.60 5.30 -6.07
CA MET A 41 -4.27 4.86 -5.60
C MET A 41 -4.23 4.68 -4.08
N THR A 42 -4.95 5.50 -3.32
CA THR A 42 -5.06 5.38 -1.85
C THR A 42 -5.79 4.12 -1.44
N ALA A 43 -6.90 3.81 -2.11
CA ALA A 43 -7.62 2.57 -1.88
C ALA A 43 -6.77 1.33 -2.24
N LEU A 44 -6.01 1.41 -3.33
CA LEU A 44 -5.12 0.32 -3.77
C LEU A 44 -4.01 0.06 -2.76
N ASP A 45 -3.33 1.11 -2.28
CA ASP A 45 -2.28 0.97 -1.25
C ASP A 45 -2.81 0.33 0.03
N LEU A 46 -3.98 0.78 0.51
CA LEU A 46 -4.61 0.20 1.70
C LEU A 46 -4.96 -1.27 1.50
N LYS A 47 -5.42 -1.66 0.30
CA LYS A 47 -5.70 -3.07 -0.04
C LYS A 47 -4.43 -3.93 -0.07
N ILE A 48 -3.35 -3.43 -0.67
CA ILE A 48 -2.06 -4.15 -0.69
C ILE A 48 -1.51 -4.28 0.74
N PHE A 49 -1.48 -3.16 1.47
CA PHE A 49 -0.94 -3.12 2.83
C PHE A 49 -1.71 -4.06 3.76
N SER A 50 -3.05 -3.94 3.79
CA SER A 50 -3.88 -4.83 4.61
C SER A 50 -3.74 -6.30 4.19
N GLY A 51 -3.70 -6.60 2.89
CA GLY A 51 -3.50 -7.96 2.38
C GLY A 51 -2.17 -8.58 2.85
N VAL A 52 -1.06 -7.84 2.77
CA VAL A 52 0.26 -8.31 3.24
C VAL A 52 0.23 -8.56 4.75
N ILE A 53 -0.31 -7.62 5.53
CA ILE A 53 -0.38 -7.75 7.00
C ILE A 53 -1.27 -8.93 7.41
N THR A 54 -2.43 -9.11 6.78
CA THR A 54 -3.32 -10.25 7.06
C THR A 54 -2.61 -11.58 6.82
N ILE A 55 -1.85 -11.71 5.73
CA ILE A 55 -1.09 -12.94 5.45
C ILE A 55 0.00 -13.15 6.50
N GLN A 56 0.75 -12.12 6.89
CA GLN A 56 1.77 -12.24 7.94
C GLN A 56 1.18 -12.70 9.28
N VAL A 57 0.05 -12.10 9.69
CA VAL A 57 -0.64 -12.46 10.94
C VAL A 57 -1.18 -13.90 10.86
N ALA A 58 -1.78 -14.28 9.74
CA ALA A 58 -2.30 -15.64 9.54
C ALA A 58 -1.18 -16.69 9.59
N VAL A 59 -0.07 -16.47 8.88
CA VAL A 59 1.07 -17.39 8.88
C VAL A 59 1.74 -17.41 10.26
N GLY A 60 1.88 -16.27 10.93
CA GLY A 60 2.45 -16.20 12.27
C GLY A 60 1.59 -16.93 13.31
N SER A 61 0.27 -16.74 13.27
CA SER A 61 -0.67 -17.46 14.13
C SER A 61 -0.64 -18.97 13.85
N TRP A 62 -0.52 -19.37 12.58
CA TRP A 62 -0.43 -20.79 12.24
C TRP A 62 0.88 -21.41 12.73
N LEU A 63 2.02 -20.75 12.52
CA LEU A 63 3.32 -21.20 13.03
C LEU A 63 3.35 -21.34 14.56
N ALA A 64 2.65 -20.46 15.27
CA ALA A 64 2.55 -20.53 16.73
C ALA A 64 1.77 -21.76 17.23
N THR A 65 0.88 -22.33 16.41
CA THR A 65 0.06 -23.51 16.78
C THR A 65 0.57 -24.82 16.19
N SER A 66 1.25 -24.75 15.04
CA SER A 66 1.74 -25.89 14.28
C SER A 66 3.23 -25.73 13.98
N PRO A 67 4.11 -25.96 14.97
CA PRO A 67 5.53 -25.74 14.78
C PRO A 67 6.12 -26.72 13.76
N ILE A 68 6.95 -26.20 12.85
CA ILE A 68 7.61 -26.99 11.80
C ILE A 68 8.95 -27.49 12.33
N SER A 69 9.10 -28.82 12.47
CA SER A 69 10.35 -29.43 12.95
C SER A 69 11.49 -29.40 11.93
N ASN A 70 11.16 -29.33 10.63
CA ASN A 70 12.15 -29.26 9.56
C ASN A 70 12.59 -27.81 9.29
N GLY A 71 13.82 -27.47 9.70
CA GLY A 71 14.41 -26.15 9.49
C GLY A 71 14.48 -25.69 8.03
N VAL A 72 14.59 -26.62 7.06
CA VAL A 72 14.58 -26.29 5.63
C VAL A 72 13.19 -25.80 5.20
N THR A 73 12.14 -26.52 5.59
CA THR A 73 10.75 -26.14 5.29
C THR A 73 10.38 -24.79 5.94
N LEU A 74 10.82 -24.58 7.19
CA LEU A 74 10.64 -23.31 7.89
C LEU A 74 11.34 -22.15 7.16
N THR A 75 12.59 -22.35 6.75
CA THR A 75 13.36 -21.33 6.03
C THR A 75 12.70 -20.98 4.69
N LEU A 76 12.22 -21.99 3.95
CA LEU A 76 11.50 -21.76 2.69
C LEU A 76 10.21 -20.96 2.90
N LEU A 77 9.45 -21.25 3.96
CA LEU A 77 8.24 -20.50 4.31
C LEU A 77 8.56 -19.03 4.63
N VAL A 78 9.58 -18.78 5.46
CA VAL A 78 10.02 -17.41 5.79
C VAL A 78 10.49 -16.68 4.53
N CYS A 79 11.24 -17.33 3.65
CA CYS A 79 11.64 -16.75 2.36
C CYS A 79 10.44 -16.39 1.48
N LEU A 80 9.42 -17.25 1.39
CA LEU A 80 8.20 -16.97 0.62
C LEU A 80 7.46 -15.74 1.16
N VAL A 81 7.30 -15.64 2.48
CA VAL A 81 6.68 -14.46 3.10
C VAL A 81 7.55 -13.22 2.89
N ALA A 82 8.87 -13.32 2.98
CA ALA A 82 9.77 -12.21 2.71
C ALA A 82 9.65 -11.70 1.26
N ILE A 83 9.55 -12.59 0.27
CA ILE A 83 9.32 -12.21 -1.14
C ILE A 83 7.98 -11.49 -1.30
N LEU A 84 6.92 -11.99 -0.66
CA LEU A 84 5.62 -11.33 -0.66
C LEU A 84 5.71 -9.92 -0.06
N CYS A 85 6.39 -9.77 1.08
CA CYS A 85 6.62 -8.47 1.73
C CYS A 85 7.40 -7.50 0.84
N ALA A 86 8.47 -7.99 0.20
CA ALA A 86 9.28 -7.21 -0.72
C ALA A 86 8.45 -6.74 -1.93
N SER A 87 7.64 -7.63 -2.51
CA SER A 87 6.76 -7.27 -3.64
C SER A 87 5.73 -6.20 -3.25
N GLY A 88 5.11 -6.32 -2.07
CA GLY A 88 4.18 -5.32 -1.54
C GLY A 88 4.86 -3.97 -1.27
N ALA A 89 6.05 -3.99 -0.67
CA ALA A 89 6.84 -2.78 -0.41
C ALA A 89 7.26 -2.07 -1.71
N ILE A 90 7.66 -2.82 -2.75
CA ILE A 90 8.00 -2.29 -4.07
C ILE A 90 6.78 -1.62 -4.72
N LEU A 91 5.61 -2.27 -4.69
CA LEU A 91 4.38 -1.69 -5.23
C LEU A 91 3.98 -0.40 -4.49
N LEU A 92 4.07 -0.39 -3.16
CA LEU A 92 3.82 0.81 -2.35
C LEU A 92 4.83 1.94 -2.65
N HIS A 93 6.10 1.60 -2.89
CA HIS A 93 7.12 2.57 -3.27
C HIS A 93 6.80 3.24 -4.62
N PHE A 94 6.46 2.46 -5.64
CA PHE A 94 6.08 3.01 -6.94
C PHE A 94 4.77 3.81 -6.88
N SER A 95 3.81 3.37 -6.06
CA SER A 95 2.58 4.13 -5.80
C SER A 95 2.87 5.48 -5.15
N ALA A 96 3.75 5.52 -4.14
CA ALA A 96 4.17 6.77 -3.51
C ALA A 96 4.84 7.73 -4.51
N LYS A 97 5.73 7.21 -5.38
CA LYS A 97 6.35 8.03 -6.43
C LYS A 97 5.29 8.62 -7.39
N ARG A 98 4.34 7.81 -7.84
CA ARG A 98 3.28 8.26 -8.75
C ARG A 98 2.33 9.27 -8.10
N ARG A 99 2.12 9.22 -6.77
CA ARG A 99 1.38 10.26 -6.05
C ARG A 99 2.09 11.60 -6.07
N ILE A 100 3.41 11.61 -5.93
CA ILE A 100 4.21 12.83 -6.02
C ILE A 100 4.03 13.46 -7.41
N GLU A 101 4.14 12.66 -8.47
CA GLU A 101 3.94 13.12 -9.85
C GLU A 101 2.51 13.70 -10.08
N ALA A 102 1.48 13.03 -9.57
CA ALA A 102 0.10 13.48 -9.69
C ALA A 102 -0.16 14.79 -8.89
N ARG A 103 0.40 14.89 -7.68
CA ARG A 103 0.34 16.12 -6.87
C ARG A 103 1.04 17.28 -7.56
N ASP A 104 2.25 17.06 -8.09
CA ASP A 104 3.01 18.10 -8.79
C ASP A 104 2.24 18.57 -10.04
N THR A 105 1.54 17.66 -10.72
CA THR A 105 0.63 18.01 -11.83
C THR A 105 -0.55 18.86 -11.35
N LEU A 106 -1.21 18.49 -10.25
CA LEU A 106 -2.28 19.31 -9.64
C LEU A 106 -1.79 20.71 -9.28
N LYS A 107 -0.59 20.81 -8.70
CA LYS A 107 0.02 22.09 -8.33
C LYS A 107 0.20 22.97 -9.56
N ASN A 108 0.75 22.43 -10.65
CA ASN A 108 0.92 23.16 -11.91
C ASN A 108 -0.43 23.61 -12.51
N ILE A 109 -1.48 22.77 -12.41
CA ILE A 109 -2.84 23.13 -12.85
C ILE A 109 -3.40 24.28 -12.00
N ASN A 110 -3.26 24.20 -10.67
CA ASN A 110 -3.72 25.26 -9.76
C ASN A 110 -2.97 26.58 -10.00
N GLU A 111 -1.68 26.52 -10.28
CA GLU A 111 -0.88 27.69 -10.66
C GLU A 111 -1.35 28.29 -11.99
N ALA A 112 -1.61 27.45 -13.01
CA ALA A 112 -2.11 27.89 -14.30
C ALA A 112 -3.52 28.53 -14.23
N LEU A 113 -4.36 28.06 -13.31
CA LEU A 113 -5.68 28.62 -13.03
C LEU A 113 -5.62 29.89 -12.14
N GLY A 114 -4.45 30.25 -11.62
CA GLY A 114 -4.27 31.41 -10.74
C GLY A 114 -4.79 31.20 -9.32
N PHE A 115 -5.14 29.97 -8.93
CA PHE A 115 -5.63 29.63 -7.60
C PHE A 115 -4.55 29.68 -6.51
N THR A 116 -3.29 29.86 -6.90
CA THR A 116 -2.18 30.04 -5.96
C THR A 116 -1.98 31.49 -5.53
N LYS A 117 -2.72 32.46 -6.07
CA LYS A 117 -2.66 33.86 -5.62
C LYS A 117 -3.47 34.06 -4.34
N ASP A 118 -2.89 34.79 -3.38
CA ASP A 118 -3.59 35.22 -2.17
C ASP A 118 -4.89 35.95 -2.53
N GLY A 119 -6.01 35.55 -1.92
CA GLY A 119 -7.32 36.14 -2.18
C GLY A 119 -8.07 35.59 -3.39
N ALA A 120 -7.52 34.62 -4.14
CA ALA A 120 -8.20 34.04 -5.31
C ALA A 120 -9.46 33.23 -4.96
N TYR A 121 -9.51 32.64 -3.77
CA TYR A 121 -10.64 31.81 -3.30
C TYR A 121 -11.41 32.45 -2.15
N ALA A 122 -10.69 33.00 -1.17
CA ALA A 122 -11.24 33.76 -0.05
C ALA A 122 -10.18 34.75 0.46
N PRO A 123 -10.58 35.87 1.09
CA PRO A 123 -9.64 36.79 1.73
C PRO A 123 -8.74 36.01 2.71
N ASP A 124 -7.43 36.22 2.62
CA ASP A 124 -6.40 35.63 3.50
C ASP A 124 -6.25 34.09 3.46
N LEU A 125 -6.86 33.40 2.49
CA LEU A 125 -6.79 31.94 2.36
C LEU A 125 -6.05 31.54 1.08
N THR A 126 -4.86 30.98 1.27
CA THR A 126 -4.16 30.22 0.23
C THR A 126 -4.54 28.75 0.34
N ILE A 127 -5.07 28.18 -0.76
CA ILE A 127 -5.32 26.74 -0.83
C ILE A 127 -4.01 25.93 -0.69
N ASN A 128 -2.86 26.54 -1.00
CA ASN A 128 -1.53 25.98 -0.78
C ASN A 128 -0.92 26.41 0.56
N ALA A 129 -1.62 26.19 1.68
CA ALA A 129 -0.99 26.29 2.99
C ALA A 129 0.14 25.24 3.06
N LYS A 130 1.41 25.70 3.01
CA LYS A 130 2.68 24.93 3.09
C LYS A 130 2.44 23.43 3.24
N GLU A 131 2.36 22.72 2.09
CA GLU A 131 2.14 21.28 2.08
C GLU A 131 3.21 20.59 2.94
N GLN A 132 2.81 20.11 4.11
CA GLN A 132 3.60 19.12 4.82
C GLN A 132 3.44 17.83 4.04
N SER A 133 4.46 17.45 3.27
CA SER A 133 4.48 16.16 2.58
C SER A 133 4.52 15.06 3.64
N GLN A 134 3.34 14.61 4.07
CA GLN A 134 3.21 13.44 4.90
C GLN A 134 3.64 12.24 4.05
N LEU A 135 4.90 11.87 4.19
CA LEU A 135 5.50 10.71 3.56
C LEU A 135 4.97 9.47 4.28
N TRP A 136 3.79 9.00 3.87
CA TRP A 136 3.19 7.76 4.40
C TRP A 136 3.94 6.49 3.95
N GLY A 137 4.63 6.56 2.81
CA GLY A 137 5.37 5.42 2.23
C GLY A 137 6.35 4.74 3.22
N PRO A 138 7.27 5.48 3.86
CA PRO A 138 8.18 4.92 4.87
C PRO A 138 7.48 4.21 6.02
N TRP A 139 6.33 4.72 6.48
CA TRP A 139 5.57 4.12 7.58
C TRP A 139 4.97 2.77 7.20
N TYR A 140 4.46 2.62 5.97
CA TYR A 140 3.99 1.32 5.49
C TYR A 140 5.11 0.29 5.40
N THR A 141 6.26 0.69 4.84
CA THR A 141 7.44 -0.19 4.76
C THR A 141 7.94 -0.60 6.15
N LEU A 142 7.96 0.34 7.09
CA LEU A 142 8.34 0.06 8.48
C LEU A 142 7.39 -0.95 9.13
N ALA A 143 6.07 -0.79 8.96
CA ALA A 143 5.08 -1.71 9.50
C ALA A 143 5.22 -3.13 8.91
N ILE A 144 5.44 -3.25 7.59
CA ILE A 144 5.70 -4.54 6.92
C ILE A 144 6.98 -5.18 7.46
N ALA A 145 8.03 -4.39 7.68
CA ALA A 145 9.30 -4.88 8.23
C ALA A 145 9.17 -5.37 9.67
N ILE A 146 8.44 -4.64 10.53
CA ILE A 146 8.16 -5.05 11.91
C ILE A 146 7.42 -6.39 11.93
N GLY A 147 6.41 -6.56 11.08
CA GLY A 147 5.67 -7.81 11.01
C GLY A 147 6.51 -8.98 10.49
N LEU A 148 7.41 -8.76 9.53
CA LEU A 148 8.37 -9.78 9.08
C LEU A 148 9.37 -10.18 10.18
N ILE A 149 9.86 -9.22 10.96
CA ILE A 149 10.73 -9.48 12.12
C ILE A 149 9.98 -10.29 13.16
N GLY A 150 8.75 -9.89 13.51
CA GLY A 150 7.90 -10.63 14.45
C GLY A 150 7.65 -12.07 14.01
N LEU A 151 7.33 -12.27 12.73
CA LEU A 151 7.18 -13.61 12.15
C LEU A 151 8.47 -14.43 12.26
N THR A 152 9.61 -13.82 11.96
CA THR A 152 10.92 -14.49 12.04
C THR A 152 11.23 -14.88 13.48
N LEU A 153 10.96 -14.02 14.45
CA LEU A 153 11.15 -14.34 15.87
C LEU A 153 10.27 -15.52 16.31
N VAL A 154 8.99 -15.53 15.92
CA VAL A 154 8.08 -16.66 16.22
C VAL A 154 8.57 -17.94 15.56
N ALA A 155 8.97 -17.86 14.28
CA ALA A 155 9.46 -19.01 13.52
C ALA A 155 10.70 -19.68 14.15
N PHE A 156 11.63 -18.90 14.69
CA PHE A 156 12.88 -19.39 15.28
C PHE A 156 12.86 -19.48 16.80
N THR A 157 11.72 -19.25 17.44
CA THR A 157 11.59 -19.49 18.88
C THR A 157 11.69 -21.00 19.10
N PRO A 158 12.67 -21.49 19.88
CA PRO A 158 12.79 -22.92 20.14
C PRO A 158 11.49 -23.40 20.79
N ASN A 159 10.85 -24.39 20.19
CA ASN A 159 9.69 -25.05 20.79
C ASN A 159 10.10 -25.47 22.19
N GLN A 160 9.45 -24.89 23.19
CA GLN A 160 9.68 -25.29 24.57
C GLN A 160 9.40 -26.80 24.63
N PRO A 161 10.37 -27.63 25.09
CA PRO A 161 10.16 -29.07 25.13
C PRO A 161 8.88 -29.32 25.91
N ASP A 162 8.02 -30.18 25.37
CA ASP A 162 6.75 -30.56 25.97
C ASP A 162 7.00 -30.77 27.46
N ILE A 163 6.38 -29.94 28.31
CA ILE A 163 6.43 -30.15 29.75
C ILE A 163 5.92 -31.58 29.92
N PRO A 164 6.74 -32.52 30.44
CA PRO A 164 6.32 -33.90 30.54
C PRO A 164 4.99 -33.90 31.27
N GLU A 165 3.95 -34.43 30.63
CA GLU A 165 2.63 -34.51 31.24
C GLU A 165 2.86 -35.07 32.65
N PRO A 166 2.40 -34.38 33.71
CA PRO A 166 2.60 -34.86 35.06
C PRO A 166 2.01 -36.25 35.08
N ASN A 167 2.88 -37.26 35.13
CA ASN A 167 2.50 -38.66 35.09
C ASN A 167 1.29 -38.77 35.99
N THR A 168 0.14 -39.10 35.40
CA THR A 168 -1.04 -39.42 36.17
C THR A 168 -0.60 -40.57 37.03
N VAL A 169 -0.24 -40.27 38.27
CA VAL A 169 0.00 -41.26 39.31
C VAL A 169 -1.37 -41.87 39.48
N ILE A 170 -1.66 -42.88 38.66
CA ILE A 170 -2.73 -43.82 38.93
C ILE A 170 -2.21 -44.54 40.16
N GLU A 171 -2.52 -43.96 41.31
CA GLU A 171 -2.39 -44.56 42.61
C GLU A 171 -3.30 -45.79 42.56
N GLN A 172 -2.77 -46.89 42.05
CA GLN A 172 -3.37 -48.22 42.13
C GLN A 172 -3.38 -48.59 43.61
N THR A 173 -4.40 -48.11 44.32
CA THR A 173 -4.76 -48.59 45.65
C THR A 173 -5.25 -50.03 45.47
N SER A 174 -4.29 -50.96 45.54
CA SER A 174 -4.55 -52.39 45.60
C SER A 174 -5.34 -52.68 46.87
N ILE A 175 -6.63 -52.94 46.70
CA ILE A 175 -7.51 -53.43 47.76
C ILE A 175 -7.21 -54.92 47.91
N THR A 176 -6.44 -55.28 48.94
CA THR A 176 -6.19 -56.68 49.30
C THR A 176 -7.48 -57.26 49.92
N PRO A 177 -8.11 -58.29 49.32
CA PRO A 177 -9.27 -58.93 49.94
C PRO A 177 -8.81 -59.85 51.08
N THR A 178 -9.24 -59.55 52.30
CA THR A 178 -9.10 -60.42 53.47
C THR A 178 -10.11 -61.57 53.35
N SER A 179 -9.61 -62.80 53.17
CA SER A 179 -10.43 -64.01 53.25
C SER A 179 -10.71 -64.37 54.71
N HIS A 180 -11.99 -64.47 55.07
CA HIS A 180 -12.49 -65.15 56.26
C HIS A 180 -13.19 -66.44 55.85
#